data_AF-A0A0J7K692-F1
#
_entry.id   AF-A0A0J7K692-F1
#
_cell.length_a   1.000
_cell.length_b   1.000
_cell.length_c   1.000
_cell.angle_alpha   90.00
_cell.angle_beta   90.00
_cell.angle_gamma   90.00
#
_symmetry.space_group_name_H-M   'P 1'
#
loop_
_entity.id
_entity.type
_entity.pdbx_description
1 polymer ?
#
loop_
_entity_poly.entity_id
_entity_poly.type
_entity_poly.pdbx_seq_one_letter_code
_entity_poly.pdbx_strand_id
1 'polypeptide(L)'
;MNSVIDACNSYSFNVTFGGKRSLSRKNPDIEDLLLNFVQWCSGWSKFLDRIYQVPCFKGFIITTQAILAVYKELASKSEEFELATGLCNQDSVEHLFSKLRQRGGFNPNPTARMVQLSIRHILSTGYIQTSDKGNVQCSESEALINKPNQVIKTVENCMRANNVVAVDDVEDDVDDPDLVTELLDIHSDILEEYDVDINNVSIFQ
;
A
#
# COMPACT_ATOMS: atom_id res chain seq x y z
N MET A 1 -12.52 22.94 -6.48
CA MET A 1 -12.24 21.50 -6.68
C MET A 1 -10.75 21.20 -6.60
N ASN A 2 -9.88 21.83 -7.39
CA ASN A 2 -8.42 21.53 -7.39
C ASN A 2 -7.80 21.57 -5.99
N SER A 3 -8.03 22.63 -5.22
CA SER A 3 -7.47 22.75 -3.86
C SER A 3 -7.93 21.65 -2.91
N VAL A 4 -9.16 21.14 -3.08
CA VAL A 4 -9.69 20.03 -2.28
C VAL A 4 -9.01 18.73 -2.66
N ILE A 5 -8.81 18.49 -3.96
CA ILE A 5 -8.10 17.30 -4.45
C ILE A 5 -6.65 17.33 -3.95
N ASP A 6 -5.98 18.48 -4.06
CA ASP A 6 -4.63 18.68 -3.52
C ASP A 6 -4.56 18.43 -2.01
N ALA A 7 -5.56 18.91 -1.25
CA ALA A 7 -5.66 18.69 0.19
C ALA A 7 -5.94 17.23 0.56
N CYS A 8 -6.64 16.47 -0.29
CA CYS A 8 -6.88 15.04 -0.11
C CYS A 8 -5.74 14.15 -0.63
N ASN A 9 -4.73 14.72 -1.28
CA ASN A 9 -3.61 13.98 -1.88
C ASN A 9 -2.24 14.54 -1.46
N SER A 10 -2.12 14.90 -0.19
CA SER A 10 -0.90 15.45 0.40
C SER A 10 0.01 14.34 0.93
N TYR A 11 1.26 14.29 0.46
CA TYR A 11 2.26 13.29 0.88
C TYR A 11 3.42 13.86 1.68
N SER A 12 3.62 15.18 1.68
CA SER A 12 4.85 15.80 2.18
C SER A 12 4.58 16.76 3.33
N PHE A 13 5.25 16.48 4.45
CA PHE A 13 5.29 17.35 5.63
C PHE A 13 6.17 18.60 5.40
N ASN A 14 6.98 18.61 4.34
CA ASN A 14 7.92 19.70 4.03
C ASN A 14 7.30 20.78 3.13
N VAL A 15 6.08 20.57 2.65
CA VAL A 15 5.38 21.58 1.83
C VAL A 15 4.94 22.70 2.76
N THR A 16 5.45 23.91 2.52
CA THR A 16 5.17 25.09 3.34
C THR A 16 4.11 26.01 2.72
N PHE A 17 3.75 25.80 1.45
CA PHE A 17 2.83 26.68 0.72
C PHE A 17 1.85 25.91 -0.18
N GLY A 18 0.62 26.41 -0.28
CA GLY A 18 -0.43 25.87 -1.15
C GLY A 18 -1.35 24.84 -0.49
N GLY A 19 -2.22 24.22 -1.30
CA GLY A 19 -3.24 23.25 -0.85
C GLY A 19 -2.72 21.84 -0.62
N LYS A 20 -1.47 21.53 -0.99
CA LYS A 20 -0.83 20.21 -0.83
C LYS A 20 -0.16 20.02 0.55
N ARG A 21 -0.51 20.86 1.52
CA ARG A 21 0.04 20.76 2.88
C ARG A 21 -0.62 19.62 3.65
N SER A 22 0.08 19.09 4.65
CA SER A 22 -0.48 18.09 5.57
C SER A 22 -1.66 18.67 6.37
N LEU A 23 -2.63 17.83 6.71
CA LEU A 23 -3.70 18.22 7.62
C LEU A 23 -3.13 18.22 9.04
N SER A 24 -3.04 19.40 9.66
CA SER A 24 -2.37 19.60 10.95
C SER A 24 -2.83 20.88 11.63
N ARG A 25 -2.53 21.03 12.93
CA ARG A 25 -2.82 22.26 13.69
C ARG A 25 -2.11 23.49 13.13
N LYS A 26 -1.00 23.30 12.42
CA LYS A 26 -0.24 24.37 11.74
C LYS A 26 -0.94 24.87 10.49
N ASN A 27 -1.80 24.05 9.89
CA ASN A 27 -2.50 24.31 8.64
C ASN A 27 -4.03 24.24 8.84
N PRO A 28 -4.62 25.06 9.73
CA PRO A 28 -6.06 25.00 10.01
C PRO A 28 -6.91 25.31 8.78
N ASP A 29 -6.36 26.10 7.84
CA ASP A 29 -7.03 26.46 6.60
C ASP A 29 -7.32 25.26 5.69
N ILE A 30 -6.54 24.17 5.80
CA ILE A 30 -6.80 22.91 5.09
C ILE A 30 -7.99 22.17 5.71
N GLU A 31 -8.11 22.16 7.04
CA GLU A 31 -9.28 21.60 7.72
C GLU A 31 -10.56 22.36 7.33
N ASP A 32 -10.49 23.70 7.37
CA ASP A 32 -11.61 24.56 6.98
C ASP A 32 -12.01 24.34 5.52
N LEU A 33 -11.04 24.22 4.61
CA LEU A 33 -11.29 23.91 3.20
C LEU A 33 -12.08 22.60 3.04
N LEU A 34 -11.71 21.55 3.76
CA LEU A 34 -12.38 20.25 3.71
C LEU A 34 -13.76 20.28 4.35
N LEU A 35 -13.94 20.99 5.46
CA LEU A 35 -15.25 21.18 6.10
C LEU A 35 -16.22 21.95 5.19
N ASN A 36 -15.74 23.04 4.58
CA ASN A 36 -16.50 23.82 3.61
C ASN A 36 -16.86 22.99 2.37
N PHE A 37 -15.95 22.11 1.93
CA PHE A 37 -16.23 21.18 0.84
C PHE A 37 -17.34 20.19 1.18
N VAL A 38 -17.33 19.59 2.38
CA VAL A 38 -18.41 18.70 2.85
C VAL A 38 -19.76 19.42 2.82
N GLN A 39 -19.82 20.65 3.34
CA GLN A 39 -21.05 21.45 3.32
C GLN A 39 -21.50 21.74 1.89
N TRP A 40 -20.58 22.14 1.01
CA TRP A 40 -20.87 22.42 -0.38
C TRP A 40 -21.40 21.18 -1.13
N CYS A 41 -20.80 20.00 -0.91
CA CYS A 41 -21.24 18.75 -1.53
C CYS A 41 -22.58 18.22 -0.99
N SER A 42 -22.97 18.59 0.23
CA SER A 42 -24.22 18.11 0.83
C SER A 42 -25.47 18.50 0.03
N GLY A 43 -25.42 19.64 -0.67
CA GLY A 43 -26.48 20.10 -1.57
C GLY A 43 -26.42 19.54 -2.99
N TRP A 44 -25.45 18.68 -3.33
CA TRP A 44 -25.28 18.22 -4.70
C TRP A 44 -26.31 17.15 -5.06
N SER A 45 -27.10 17.46 -6.08
CA SER A 45 -28.00 16.51 -6.74
C SER A 45 -27.83 16.59 -8.25
N LYS A 46 -27.93 15.44 -8.92
CA LYS A 46 -27.98 15.37 -10.39
C LYS A 46 -29.37 15.66 -10.95
N PHE A 47 -30.41 15.50 -10.13
CA PHE A 47 -31.80 15.64 -10.55
C PHE A 47 -32.50 16.67 -9.66
N LEU A 48 -33.14 17.67 -10.26
CA LEU A 48 -33.85 18.72 -9.51
C LEU A 48 -34.93 18.13 -8.58
N ASP A 49 -35.59 17.04 -8.99
CA ASP A 49 -36.79 16.50 -8.31
C ASP A 49 -36.65 15.05 -7.80
N ARG A 50 -35.42 14.52 -7.68
CA ARG A 50 -35.20 13.18 -7.09
C ARG A 50 -34.21 13.24 -5.95
N ILE A 51 -34.56 12.57 -4.85
CA ILE A 51 -33.72 12.32 -3.66
C ILE A 51 -32.52 11.40 -4.00
N TYR A 52 -32.47 10.84 -5.21
CA TYR A 52 -31.37 9.98 -5.64
C TYR A 52 -30.09 10.79 -5.88
N GLN A 53 -29.18 10.71 -4.91
CA GLN A 53 -27.83 11.23 -5.03
C GLN A 53 -26.94 10.21 -5.76
N VAL A 54 -26.13 10.69 -6.71
CA VAL A 54 -25.15 9.84 -7.40
C VAL A 54 -24.15 9.29 -6.37
N PRO A 55 -23.82 7.98 -6.41
CA PRO A 55 -22.93 7.38 -5.41
C PRO A 55 -21.60 8.12 -5.20
N CYS A 56 -21.03 8.73 -6.24
CA CYS A 56 -19.79 9.49 -6.12
C CYS A 56 -19.94 10.76 -5.26
N PHE A 57 -21.10 11.44 -5.28
CA PHE A 57 -21.33 12.63 -4.44
C PHE A 57 -21.42 12.24 -2.96
N LYS A 58 -22.12 11.13 -2.68
CA LYS A 58 -22.13 10.53 -1.35
C LYS A 58 -20.71 10.11 -0.94
N GLY A 59 -19.95 9.54 -1.87
CA GLY A 59 -18.55 9.16 -1.70
C GLY A 59 -17.67 10.33 -1.29
N PHE A 60 -17.77 11.49 -1.96
CA PHE A 60 -17.00 12.69 -1.59
C PHE A 60 -17.26 13.11 -0.14
N ILE A 61 -18.53 13.14 0.28
CA ILE A 61 -18.90 13.50 1.66
C ILE A 61 -18.28 12.51 2.65
N ILE A 62 -18.50 11.20 2.43
CA ILE A 62 -18.03 10.15 3.33
C ILE A 62 -16.50 10.15 3.41
N THR A 63 -15.79 10.20 2.29
CA THR A 63 -14.32 10.17 2.25
C THR A 63 -13.73 11.38 2.97
N THR A 64 -14.22 12.59 2.69
CA THR A 64 -13.70 13.79 3.35
C THR A 64 -14.02 13.79 4.85
N GLN A 65 -15.22 13.36 5.25
CA GLN A 65 -15.57 13.21 6.67
C GLN A 65 -14.70 12.16 7.37
N ALA A 66 -14.40 11.03 6.72
CA ALA A 66 -13.53 10.00 7.27
C ALA A 66 -12.11 10.51 7.50
N ILE A 67 -11.52 11.22 6.51
CA ILE A 67 -10.19 11.85 6.66
C ILE A 67 -10.17 12.81 7.86
N LEU A 68 -11.18 13.68 7.95
CA LEU A 68 -11.31 14.63 9.07
C LEU A 68 -11.47 13.93 10.42
N ALA A 69 -12.25 12.85 10.48
CA ALA A 69 -12.46 12.07 11.70
C ALA A 69 -11.17 11.38 12.15
N VAL A 70 -10.44 10.74 11.24
CA VAL A 70 -9.13 10.12 11.52
C VAL A 70 -8.15 11.15 12.05
N TYR A 71 -8.07 12.32 11.41
CA TYR A 71 -7.21 13.40 11.87
C TYR A 71 -7.57 13.88 13.28
N LYS A 72 -8.85 14.17 13.55
CA LYS A 72 -9.30 14.65 14.86
C LYS A 72 -8.99 13.65 15.97
N GLU A 73 -9.24 12.38 15.72
CA GLU A 73 -8.96 11.31 16.68
C GLU A 73 -7.47 11.22 17.00
N LEU A 74 -6.59 11.28 16.00
CA LEU A 74 -5.14 11.16 16.19
C LEU A 74 -4.50 12.44 16.73
N ALA A 75 -4.96 13.61 16.28
CA ALA A 75 -4.52 14.92 16.76
C ALA A 75 -4.97 15.23 18.20
N SER A 76 -5.97 14.51 18.71
CA SER A 76 -6.33 14.55 20.14
C SER A 76 -5.31 13.83 21.03
N LYS A 77 -4.58 12.86 20.46
CA LYS A 77 -3.59 12.02 21.17
C LYS A 77 -2.18 12.58 21.09
N SER A 78 -1.86 13.31 20.03
CA SER A 78 -0.57 13.96 19.84
C SER A 78 -0.76 15.34 19.18
N GLU A 79 -0.28 16.39 19.85
CA GLU A 79 -0.43 17.77 19.38
C GLU A 79 0.39 18.08 18.12
N GLU A 80 1.50 17.35 17.94
CA GLU A 80 2.38 17.47 16.78
C GLU A 80 1.94 16.58 15.62
N PHE A 81 0.81 15.88 15.74
CA PHE A 81 0.34 14.99 14.70
C PHE A 81 -0.01 15.75 13.41
N GLU A 82 0.53 15.25 12.30
CA GLU A 82 0.23 15.72 10.96
C GLU A 82 -0.23 14.53 10.11
N LEU A 83 -1.35 14.69 9.41
CA LEU A 83 -1.88 13.67 8.51
C LEU A 83 -1.50 13.98 7.06
N ALA A 84 -0.69 13.10 6.46
CA ALA A 84 -0.49 13.03 5.03
C ALA A 84 -1.70 12.32 4.39
N THR A 85 -2.65 13.10 3.88
CA THR A 85 -3.93 12.61 3.34
C THR A 85 -3.76 11.71 2.12
N GLY A 86 -2.65 11.82 1.39
CA GLY A 86 -2.28 10.90 0.30
C GLY A 86 -2.07 9.46 0.77
N LEU A 87 -1.84 9.22 2.06
CA LEU A 87 -1.76 7.86 2.61
C LEU A 87 -3.14 7.24 2.86
N CYS A 88 -4.23 8.00 2.72
CA CYS A 88 -5.60 7.53 2.94
C CYS A 88 -6.29 7.04 1.65
N ASN A 89 -5.59 7.00 0.52
CA ASN A 89 -6.12 6.51 -0.75
C ASN A 89 -5.70 5.05 -1.02
N GLN A 90 -6.20 4.48 -2.13
CA GLN A 90 -5.88 3.11 -2.55
C GLN A 90 -4.66 3.03 -3.48
N ASP A 91 -4.02 4.15 -3.83
CA ASP A 91 -2.96 4.23 -4.84
C ASP A 91 -1.82 3.26 -4.53
N SER A 92 -1.41 3.16 -3.27
CA SER A 92 -0.36 2.21 -2.84
C SER A 92 -0.71 0.75 -3.16
N VAL A 93 -1.98 0.37 -3.02
CA VAL A 93 -2.48 -0.97 -3.35
C VAL A 93 -2.56 -1.16 -4.87
N GLU A 94 -3.00 -0.15 -5.61
CA GLU A 94 -3.05 -0.18 -7.08
C GLU A 94 -1.64 -0.27 -7.70
N HIS A 95 -0.68 0.42 -7.10
CA HIS A 95 0.73 0.30 -7.43
C HIS A 95 1.23 -1.12 -7.16
N LEU A 96 0.93 -1.70 -5.99
CA LEU A 96 1.28 -3.10 -5.71
C LEU A 96 0.73 -4.06 -6.78
N PHE A 97 -0.55 -3.95 -7.14
CA PHE A 97 -1.13 -4.78 -8.19
C PHE A 97 -0.47 -4.56 -9.56
N SER A 98 -0.07 -3.32 -9.86
CA SER A 98 0.68 -3.02 -11.08
C SER A 98 2.05 -3.68 -11.08
N LYS A 99 2.72 -3.75 -9.93
CA LYS A 99 4.00 -4.46 -9.77
C LYS A 99 3.82 -5.97 -9.89
N LEU A 100 2.74 -6.54 -9.34
CA LEU A 100 2.41 -7.96 -9.48
C LEU A 100 2.19 -8.35 -10.95
N ARG A 101 1.51 -7.51 -11.74
CA ARG A 101 1.30 -7.74 -13.19
C ARG A 101 2.57 -7.64 -14.04
N GLN A 102 3.63 -7.00 -13.54
CA GLN A 102 4.90 -6.84 -14.25
C GLN A 102 5.93 -7.92 -13.89
N ARG A 103 5.61 -8.81 -12.95
CA ARG A 103 6.53 -9.83 -12.45
C ARG A 103 6.55 -11.04 -13.40
N GLY A 104 7.75 -11.49 -13.78
CA GLY A 104 7.91 -12.60 -14.73
C GLY A 104 7.62 -12.22 -16.18
N GLY A 105 7.69 -10.93 -16.53
CA GLY A 105 7.24 -10.38 -17.80
C GLY A 105 5.92 -9.61 -17.65
N PHE A 106 5.45 -8.99 -18.73
CA PHE A 106 4.15 -8.31 -18.72
C PHE A 106 3.02 -9.34 -18.77
N ASN A 107 2.43 -9.64 -17.62
CA ASN A 107 1.24 -10.47 -17.50
C ASN A 107 0.07 -9.64 -16.96
N PRO A 108 -0.81 -9.11 -17.83
CA PRO A 108 -1.90 -8.23 -17.41
C PRO A 108 -2.94 -8.94 -16.54
N ASN A 109 -3.01 -10.28 -16.58
CA ASN A 109 -4.00 -11.06 -15.84
C ASN A 109 -3.35 -12.30 -15.19
N PRO A 110 -2.57 -12.12 -14.11
CA PRO A 110 -1.96 -13.24 -13.41
C PRO A 110 -3.03 -14.13 -12.75
N THR A 111 -2.77 -15.44 -12.71
CA THR A 111 -3.63 -16.37 -11.97
C THR A 111 -3.50 -16.15 -10.46
N ALA A 112 -4.47 -16.63 -9.68
CA ALA A 112 -4.40 -16.56 -8.22
C ALA A 112 -3.12 -17.21 -7.66
N ARG A 113 -2.69 -18.34 -8.24
CA ARG A 113 -1.43 -19.01 -7.87
C ARG A 113 -0.22 -18.12 -8.14
N MET A 114 -0.18 -17.43 -9.28
CA MET A 114 0.91 -16.50 -9.63
C MET A 114 0.96 -15.32 -8.64
N VAL A 115 -0.19 -14.75 -8.27
CA VAL A 115 -0.26 -13.68 -7.28
C VAL A 115 0.24 -14.17 -5.92
N GLN A 116 -0.20 -15.34 -5.46
CA GLN A 116 0.26 -15.93 -4.19
C GLN A 116 1.77 -16.17 -4.16
N LEU A 117 2.34 -16.76 -5.21
CA LEU A 117 3.79 -16.99 -5.31
C LEU A 117 4.56 -15.66 -5.31
N SER A 118 4.03 -14.66 -6.01
CA SER A 118 4.62 -13.32 -6.07
C SER A 118 4.62 -12.63 -4.71
N ILE A 119 3.51 -12.69 -3.98
CA ILE A 119 3.39 -12.13 -2.62
C ILE A 119 4.33 -12.88 -1.66
N ARG A 120 4.33 -14.22 -1.68
CA ARG A 120 5.24 -15.03 -0.87
C ARG A 120 6.69 -14.61 -1.09
N HIS A 121 7.08 -14.48 -2.36
CA HIS A 121 8.43 -14.04 -2.68
C HIS A 121 8.72 -12.62 -2.16
N ILE A 122 7.81 -11.65 -2.35
CA ILE A 122 7.98 -10.27 -1.85
C ILE A 122 8.19 -10.27 -0.34
N LEU A 123 7.42 -11.07 0.40
CA LEU A 123 7.53 -11.19 1.84
C LEU A 123 8.86 -11.83 2.26
N SER A 124 9.29 -12.89 1.57
CA SER A 124 10.56 -13.59 1.88
C SER A 124 11.80 -12.74 1.58
N THR A 125 11.77 -11.93 0.52
CA THR A 125 12.92 -11.09 0.15
C THR A 125 12.88 -9.71 0.75
N GLY A 126 11.72 -9.25 1.25
CA GLY A 126 11.51 -7.86 1.64
C GLY A 126 11.63 -6.89 0.46
N TYR A 127 11.55 -7.39 -0.77
CA TYR A 127 11.89 -6.63 -1.97
C TYR A 127 10.79 -6.75 -3.04
N ILE A 128 10.31 -5.59 -3.49
CA ILE A 128 9.37 -5.52 -4.61
C ILE A 128 10.17 -5.21 -5.88
N GLN A 129 10.80 -6.24 -6.43
CA GLN A 129 11.53 -6.16 -7.70
C GLN A 129 10.52 -5.97 -8.85
N THR A 130 10.62 -4.84 -9.55
CA THR A 130 9.86 -4.56 -10.77
C THR A 130 10.79 -4.55 -11.96
N SER A 131 10.28 -4.86 -13.15
CA SER A 131 11.04 -4.61 -14.37
C SER A 131 11.17 -3.10 -14.60
N ASP A 132 12.38 -2.62 -14.89
CA ASP A 132 12.69 -1.21 -15.20
C ASP A 132 12.03 -0.72 -16.50
N LYS A 133 11.27 -1.58 -17.19
CA LYS A 133 10.65 -1.35 -18.50
C LYS A 133 9.13 -1.14 -18.45
N GLY A 134 8.54 -0.99 -17.26
CA GLY A 134 7.10 -0.75 -17.08
C GLY A 134 6.70 0.73 -17.23
N ASN A 135 5.54 0.99 -17.84
CA ASN A 135 5.00 2.35 -18.08
C ASN A 135 4.57 3.12 -16.81
N VAL A 136 4.63 2.51 -15.63
CA VAL A 136 4.24 3.14 -14.35
C VAL A 136 5.36 2.95 -13.35
N GLN A 137 6.30 3.90 -13.33
CA GLN A 137 7.29 4.04 -12.27
C GLN A 137 6.74 5.01 -11.21
N CYS A 138 6.63 4.55 -9.97
CA CYS A 138 6.41 5.42 -8.81
C CYS A 138 7.69 5.45 -8.00
N SER A 139 8.49 6.51 -8.16
CA SER A 139 9.72 6.74 -7.40
C SER A 139 9.48 6.87 -5.89
N GLU A 140 8.26 7.23 -5.47
CA GLU A 140 7.90 7.40 -4.06
C GLU A 140 7.58 6.08 -3.33
N SER A 141 7.52 4.94 -4.04
CA SER A 141 7.41 3.61 -3.40
C SER A 141 8.67 3.17 -2.65
N GLU A 142 9.76 3.93 -2.74
CA GLU A 142 11.03 3.65 -2.06
C GLU A 142 10.92 3.68 -0.52
N ALA A 143 9.90 4.33 0.04
CA ALA A 143 9.74 4.48 1.49
C ALA A 143 9.46 3.16 2.24
N LEU A 144 8.95 2.12 1.56
CA LEU A 144 8.78 0.77 2.14
C LEU A 144 9.96 -0.18 1.84
N ILE A 145 10.94 0.26 1.02
CA ILE A 145 11.92 -0.61 0.36
C ILE A 145 13.37 -0.30 0.78
N ASN A 146 13.66 0.87 1.38
CA ASN A 146 15.03 1.36 1.54
C ASN A 146 15.84 0.82 2.74
N LYS A 147 15.41 -0.26 3.39
CA LYS A 147 16.33 -1.06 4.21
C LYS A 147 16.41 -2.47 3.64
N PRO A 148 17.44 -2.80 2.83
CA PRO A 148 17.72 -4.19 2.54
C PRO A 148 17.86 -4.92 3.87
N ASN A 149 17.04 -5.94 4.09
CA ASN A 149 17.23 -6.87 5.20
C ASN A 149 18.67 -7.41 5.12
N GLN A 150 19.31 -7.70 6.26
CA GLN A 150 20.66 -8.28 6.28
C GLN A 150 20.76 -9.52 5.39
N VAL A 151 19.65 -10.24 5.23
CA VAL A 151 19.47 -11.36 4.30
C VAL A 151 19.82 -10.99 2.84
N ILE A 152 19.40 -9.82 2.35
CA ILE A 152 19.69 -9.38 0.97
C ILE A 152 21.19 -9.10 0.79
N LYS A 153 21.82 -8.44 1.77
CA LYS A 153 23.28 -8.22 1.73
C LYS A 153 24.05 -9.55 1.70
N THR A 154 23.58 -10.54 2.45
CA THR A 154 24.17 -11.88 2.43
C THR A 154 23.98 -12.56 1.07
N VAL A 155 22.79 -12.52 0.48
CA VAL A 155 22.50 -13.12 -0.84
C VAL A 155 23.30 -12.43 -1.95
N GLU A 156 23.35 -11.10 -1.97
CA GLU A 156 24.16 -10.34 -2.94
C GLU A 156 25.66 -10.65 -2.81
N ASN A 157 26.16 -10.79 -1.58
CA ASN A 157 27.55 -11.18 -1.34
C ASN A 157 27.82 -12.61 -1.82
N CYS A 158 26.90 -13.55 -1.60
CA CYS A 158 27.01 -14.92 -2.10
C CYS A 158 26.99 -14.98 -3.63
N MET A 159 26.12 -14.21 -4.29
CA MET A 159 26.07 -14.13 -5.76
C MET A 159 27.32 -13.47 -6.35
N ARG A 160 27.91 -12.49 -5.68
CA ARG A 160 29.18 -11.87 -6.10
C ARG A 160 30.41 -12.76 -5.87
N ALA A 161 30.38 -13.61 -4.85
CA ALA A 161 31.47 -14.55 -4.55
C ALA A 161 31.51 -15.71 -5.57
N ASN A 162 30.37 -16.05 -6.15
CA ASN A 162 30.23 -17.13 -7.11
C ASN A 162 30.20 -16.56 -8.54
N ASN A 163 31.37 -16.34 -9.14
CA ASN A 163 31.51 -16.20 -10.60
C ASN A 163 31.12 -17.53 -11.28
N VAL A 164 29.83 -17.85 -11.30
CA VAL A 164 29.29 -18.98 -12.03
C VAL A 164 29.12 -18.52 -13.47
N VAL A 165 30.02 -19.02 -14.31
CA VAL A 165 29.94 -19.01 -15.76
C VAL A 165 28.51 -19.37 -16.15
N ALA A 166 27.89 -18.54 -16.99
CA ALA A 166 26.60 -18.84 -17.60
C ALA A 166 26.67 -20.22 -18.25
N VAL A 167 25.90 -21.17 -17.72
CA VAL A 167 25.66 -22.46 -18.37
C VAL A 167 24.30 -22.33 -19.05
N ASP A 168 24.32 -22.47 -20.37
CA ASP A 168 23.15 -22.55 -21.25
C ASP A 168 22.16 -23.62 -20.76
N ASP A 169 20.89 -23.37 -21.10
CA ASP A 169 19.70 -24.19 -20.85
C ASP A 169 19.93 -25.71 -20.83
N VAL A 170 19.61 -26.34 -19.70
CA VAL A 170 19.09 -27.71 -19.65
C VAL A 170 17.90 -27.72 -18.70
N GLU A 171 16.73 -28.06 -19.24
CA GLU A 171 15.55 -28.44 -18.47
C GLU A 171 15.89 -29.64 -17.57
N ASP A 172 15.83 -29.44 -16.25
CA ASP A 172 15.61 -30.53 -15.31
C ASP A 172 14.71 -30.00 -14.19
N ASP A 173 13.44 -30.42 -14.24
CA ASP A 173 12.51 -30.33 -13.13
C ASP A 173 13.05 -31.20 -11.99
N VAL A 174 13.68 -30.58 -10.99
CA VAL A 174 13.95 -31.24 -9.71
C VAL A 174 12.88 -30.80 -8.73
N ASP A 175 11.71 -31.44 -8.84
CA ASP A 175 10.72 -31.55 -7.77
C ASP A 175 11.35 -32.41 -6.65
N ASP A 176 12.17 -31.80 -5.79
CA ASP A 176 12.59 -32.43 -4.53
C ASP A 176 11.77 -31.83 -3.37
N PRO A 177 10.61 -32.44 -3.03
CA PRO A 177 9.78 -31.99 -1.91
C PRO A 177 10.47 -32.15 -0.55
N ASP A 178 11.54 -32.94 -0.45
CA ASP A 178 12.24 -33.18 0.82
C ASP A 178 13.08 -31.96 1.21
N LEU A 179 13.65 -31.24 0.25
CA LEU A 179 14.41 -29.99 0.47
C LEU A 179 13.53 -28.83 0.96
N VAL A 180 12.28 -28.78 0.51
CA VAL A 180 11.29 -27.77 0.93
C VAL A 180 10.75 -28.08 2.33
N THR A 181 10.60 -29.36 2.65
CA THR A 181 10.13 -29.82 3.97
C THR A 181 11.23 -29.61 5.03
N GLU A 182 12.49 -29.88 4.71
CA GLU A 182 13.62 -29.66 5.61
C GLU A 182 13.80 -28.16 5.96
N LEU A 183 13.56 -27.25 5.00
CA LEU A 183 13.58 -25.80 5.24
C LEU A 183 12.43 -25.30 6.11
N LEU A 184 11.27 -25.96 6.08
CA LEU A 184 10.12 -25.63 6.93
C LEU A 184 10.32 -26.13 8.36
N ASP A 185 10.94 -27.29 8.54
CA ASP A 185 11.27 -27.83 9.86
C ASP A 185 12.33 -26.99 10.58
N ILE A 186 13.37 -26.51 9.86
CA ILE A 186 14.44 -25.65 10.40
C ILE A 186 13.91 -24.32 10.96
N HIS A 187 12.73 -23.86 10.52
CA HIS A 187 12.15 -22.58 10.93
C HIS A 187 10.83 -22.70 11.70
N SER A 188 10.45 -23.91 12.11
CA SER A 188 9.23 -24.16 12.91
C SER A 188 9.23 -23.38 14.24
N ASP A 189 10.39 -23.27 14.89
CA ASP A 189 10.59 -22.52 16.15
C ASP A 189 10.27 -21.01 16.06
N ILE A 190 10.24 -20.43 14.85
CA ILE A 190 9.95 -19.00 14.63
C ILE A 190 8.43 -18.76 14.51
N LEU A 191 7.63 -19.79 14.22
CA LEU A 191 6.20 -19.68 13.96
C LEU A 191 5.31 -19.94 15.20
N GLU A 192 5.86 -20.47 16.29
CA GLU A 192 5.09 -20.78 17.51
C GLU A 192 4.81 -19.56 18.42
N GLU A 193 5.33 -18.36 18.13
CA GLU A 193 5.14 -17.18 19.01
C GLU A 193 3.89 -16.32 18.70
N TYR A 194 2.99 -16.78 17.82
CA TYR A 194 1.72 -16.08 17.51
C TYR A 194 0.50 -17.01 17.60
N ASP A 195 0.26 -17.59 18.78
CA ASP A 195 -1.08 -18.07 19.15
C ASP A 195 -1.96 -16.87 19.53
N VAL A 196 -2.74 -16.37 18.55
CA VAL A 196 -3.87 -15.47 18.82
C VAL A 196 -5.13 -16.31 18.93
N ASP A 197 -5.70 -16.34 20.12
CA ASP A 197 -6.88 -17.10 20.55
C ASP A 197 -8.13 -16.79 19.67
N ILE A 198 -8.55 -17.75 18.84
CA ILE A 198 -9.66 -17.62 17.86
C ILE A 198 -11.05 -17.84 18.49
N ASN A 199 -11.16 -18.08 19.80
CA ASN A 199 -12.41 -18.52 20.42
C ASN A 199 -13.47 -17.45 20.76
N ASN A 200 -13.49 -16.28 20.10
CA ASN A 200 -14.49 -15.24 20.45
C ASN A 200 -15.19 -14.53 19.27
N VAL A 201 -15.65 -15.31 18.29
CA VAL A 201 -16.70 -14.83 17.35
C VAL A 201 -17.93 -15.71 17.46
N SER A 202 -18.78 -15.37 18.43
CA SER A 202 -20.16 -15.87 18.51
C SER A 202 -21.01 -15.12 17.48
N ILE A 203 -21.46 -15.83 16.46
CA ILE A 203 -22.39 -15.37 15.43
C ILE A 203 -23.78 -15.24 16.08
N PHE A 204 -24.33 -14.02 16.11
CA PHE A 204 -25.76 -13.82 16.38
C PHE A 204 -26.56 -13.96 15.09
N GLN A 205 -27.58 -14.82 15.18
CA GLN A 205 -28.56 -15.21 14.18
C GLN A 205 -29.61 -14.12 13.94
#